data_AF-A0A837BTL0-F1
#
_entry.id   AF-A0A837BTL0-F1
#
_cell.length_a   1.000
_cell.length_b   1.000
_cell.length_c   1.000
_cell.angle_alpha   90.00
_cell.angle_beta   90.00
_cell.angle_gamma   90.00
#
_symmetry.space_group_name_H-M   'P 1'
#
loop_
_entity.id
_entity.type
_entity.pdbx_description
1 polymer ?
#
loop_
_entity_poly.entity_id
_entity_poly.type
_entity_poly.pdbx_seq_one_letter_code
_entity_poly.pdbx_strand_id
1 'polypeptide(L)'
;MSADVKPDDLKKLAPSLISDIPEESITALIGNAYLIALGDHFPKEVTIDGEGMPVRKMATEYMALHLVSTEGKSGQGIVSEKVGSLERHYSASVNTDWLNGSPWGQAYLRLYKQYGGSRKSRYAVVQH
;
A
#
# COMPACT_ATOMS: atom_id res chain seq x y z
N MET A 1 12.94 0.98 12.57
CA MET A 1 12.43 1.74 11.41
C MET A 1 10.91 1.64 11.46
N SER A 2 10.21 2.63 12.01
CA SER A 2 8.74 2.61 12.03
C SER A 2 8.21 3.19 10.73
N ALA A 3 7.23 2.54 10.11
CA ALA A 3 6.35 3.22 9.18
C ALA A 3 5.69 4.40 9.93
N ASP A 4 5.54 5.56 9.30
CA ASP A 4 4.80 6.70 9.87
C ASP A 4 3.28 6.43 9.98
N VAL A 5 2.86 5.18 9.73
CA VAL A 5 1.49 4.65 9.78
C VAL A 5 1.29 3.85 11.06
N LYS A 6 0.22 4.13 11.79
CA LYS A 6 -0.19 3.37 12.99
C LYS A 6 -1.41 2.51 12.70
N PRO A 7 -1.66 1.42 13.47
CA PRO A 7 -2.88 0.64 13.34
C PRO A 7 -4.17 1.47 13.39
N ASP A 8 -4.20 2.49 14.25
CA ASP A 8 -5.33 3.41 14.38
C ASP A 8 -5.59 4.26 13.12
N ASP A 9 -4.56 4.53 12.31
CA ASP A 9 -4.72 5.25 11.04
C ASP A 9 -5.57 4.41 10.08
N LEU A 10 -5.29 3.11 10.00
CA LEU A 10 -6.09 2.18 9.20
C LEU A 10 -7.50 2.04 9.76
N LYS A 11 -7.68 2.05 11.10
CA LYS A 11 -9.00 1.86 11.74
C LYS A 11 -9.93 3.01 11.39
N LYS A 12 -9.38 4.22 11.25
CA LYS A 12 -10.12 5.40 10.81
C LYS A 12 -10.48 5.34 9.32
N LEU A 13 -9.59 4.81 8.49
CA LEU A 13 -9.79 4.74 7.03
C LEU A 13 -10.78 3.65 6.61
N ALA A 14 -10.73 2.48 7.26
CA ALA A 14 -11.54 1.32 6.90
C ALA A 14 -11.99 0.52 8.13
N PRO A 15 -12.80 1.12 9.03
CA PRO A 15 -13.15 0.51 10.31
C PRO A 15 -13.79 -0.87 10.15
N SER A 16 -14.70 -1.05 9.20
CA SER A 16 -15.39 -2.31 8.94
C SER A 16 -14.50 -3.41 8.37
N LEU A 17 -13.33 -3.07 7.84
CA LEU A 17 -12.41 -4.03 7.25
C LEU A 17 -11.41 -4.56 8.29
N ILE A 18 -11.13 -3.78 9.34
CA ILE A 18 -10.02 -4.07 10.25
C ILE A 18 -10.40 -4.08 11.73
N SER A 19 -11.65 -3.81 12.10
CA SER A 19 -12.10 -3.78 13.50
C SER A 19 -11.80 -5.08 14.24
N ASP A 20 -11.84 -6.20 13.52
CA ASP A 20 -11.73 -7.55 14.08
C ASP A 20 -10.32 -8.15 13.91
N ILE A 21 -9.37 -7.35 13.39
CA ILE A 21 -7.99 -7.79 13.18
C ILE A 21 -7.15 -7.43 14.41
N PRO A 22 -6.39 -8.38 14.99
CA PRO A 22 -5.48 -8.10 16.09
C PRO A 22 -4.46 -7.01 15.73
N GLU A 23 -4.15 -6.13 16.69
CA GLU A 23 -3.25 -4.99 16.46
C GLU A 23 -1.84 -5.40 16.00
N GLU A 24 -1.35 -6.53 16.50
CA GLU A 24 -0.07 -7.12 16.08
C GLU A 24 -0.09 -7.50 14.58
N SER A 25 -1.20 -8.10 14.11
CA SER A 25 -1.39 -8.42 12.70
C SER A 25 -1.48 -7.16 11.84
N ILE A 26 -2.19 -6.12 12.30
CA ILE A 26 -2.24 -4.82 11.61
C ILE A 26 -0.83 -4.22 11.51
N THR A 27 -0.04 -4.30 12.58
CA THR A 27 1.34 -3.79 12.61
C THR A 27 2.24 -4.53 11.62
N ALA A 28 2.13 -5.87 11.55
CA ALA A 28 2.86 -6.67 10.58
C ALA A 28 2.46 -6.34 9.13
N LEU A 29 1.16 -6.16 8.87
CA LEU A 29 0.64 -5.73 7.57
C LEU A 29 1.19 -4.36 7.15
N ILE A 30 1.21 -3.38 8.07
CA ILE A 30 1.81 -2.07 7.84
C ILE A 30 3.30 -2.20 7.50
N GLY A 31 4.04 -3.05 8.23
CA GLY A 31 5.45 -3.31 7.96
C GLY A 31 5.70 -3.84 6.54
N ASN A 32 4.93 -4.83 6.11
CA ASN A 32 5.00 -5.39 4.76
C ASN A 32 4.64 -4.35 3.70
N ALA A 33 3.53 -3.63 3.91
CA ALA A 33 3.07 -2.57 3.01
C ALA A 33 4.11 -1.45 2.84
N TYR A 34 4.80 -1.08 3.91
CA TYR A 34 5.87 -0.07 3.88
C TYR A 34 7.05 -0.54 3.03
N LEU A 35 7.47 -1.80 3.18
CA LEU A 35 8.55 -2.36 2.37
C LEU A 35 8.20 -2.43 0.89
N ILE A 36 6.94 -2.75 0.56
CA ILE A 36 6.44 -2.72 -0.83
C ILE A 36 6.47 -1.28 -1.36
N ALA A 37 5.95 -0.31 -0.62
CA ALA A 37 5.97 1.10 -1.03
C ALA A 37 7.41 1.65 -1.18
N LEU A 38 8.34 1.18 -0.34
CA LEU A 38 9.76 1.53 -0.46
C LEU A 38 10.39 0.90 -1.72
N GLY A 39 10.08 -0.37 -1.99
CA GLY A 39 10.54 -1.09 -3.19
C GLY A 39 9.98 -0.49 -4.49
N ASP A 40 8.75 0.00 -4.46
CA ASP A 40 8.10 0.73 -5.55
C ASP A 40 8.60 2.18 -5.71
N HIS A 41 9.60 2.57 -4.93
CA HIS A 41 10.28 3.86 -4.96
C HIS A 41 9.40 5.07 -4.67
N PHE A 42 8.37 4.92 -3.83
CA PHE A 42 7.59 6.08 -3.41
C PHE A 42 8.45 7.10 -2.65
N PRO A 43 8.46 8.38 -3.06
CA PRO A 43 9.09 9.43 -2.29
C PRO A 43 8.40 9.54 -0.93
N LYS A 44 9.16 9.90 0.12
CA LYS A 44 8.59 10.06 1.47
C LYS A 44 7.47 11.09 1.46
N GLU A 45 7.68 12.18 0.73
CA GLU A 45 6.80 13.33 0.62
C GLU A 45 6.95 13.96 -0.77
N VAL A 46 5.89 14.60 -1.26
CA VAL A 46 5.91 15.46 -2.46
C VAL A 46 5.26 16.78 -2.13
N THR A 47 5.72 17.87 -2.76
CA THR A 47 5.10 19.19 -2.60
C THR A 47 4.08 19.42 -3.71
N ILE A 48 2.85 19.81 -3.35
CA ILE A 48 1.77 20.19 -4.26
C ILE A 48 1.23 21.53 -3.78
N ASP A 49 1.23 22.54 -4.65
CA ASP A 49 0.74 23.90 -4.34
C ASP A 49 1.32 24.52 -3.06
N GLY A 50 2.57 24.16 -2.72
CA GLY A 50 3.26 24.63 -1.51
C GLY A 50 3.00 23.80 -0.25
N GLU A 51 2.11 22.80 -0.32
CA GLU A 51 1.81 21.88 0.78
C GLU A 51 2.53 20.54 0.63
N GLY A 52 2.96 19.99 1.76
CA GLY A 52 3.64 18.70 1.85
C GLY A 52 2.65 17.53 1.93
N MET A 53 2.69 16.64 0.95
CA MET A 53 1.84 15.44 0.89
C MET A 53 2.68 14.19 1.19
N PRO A 54 2.38 13.43 2.27
CA PRO A 54 3.19 12.27 2.69
C PRO A 54 2.88 11.02 1.86
N VAL A 55 3.27 11.03 0.58
CA VAL A 55 2.87 10.01 -0.41
C VAL A 55 3.25 8.58 0.00
N ARG A 56 4.45 8.34 0.57
CA ARG A 56 4.83 6.99 1.02
C ARG A 56 3.93 6.49 2.15
N LYS A 57 3.51 7.39 3.05
CA LYS A 57 2.58 7.05 4.13
C LYS A 57 1.24 6.58 3.53
N MET A 58 0.68 7.36 2.60
CA MET A 58 -0.58 7.03 1.93
C MET A 58 -0.49 5.73 1.12
N ALA A 59 0.61 5.52 0.41
CA ALA A 59 0.86 4.28 -0.33
C ALA A 59 0.93 3.08 0.64
N THR A 60 1.58 3.24 1.80
CA THR A 60 1.63 2.20 2.84
C THR A 60 0.23 1.88 3.37
N GLU A 61 -0.59 2.89 3.64
CA GLU A 61 -1.97 2.69 4.13
C GLU A 61 -2.83 1.94 3.11
N TYR A 62 -2.81 2.37 1.85
CA TYR A 62 -3.60 1.74 0.80
C TYR A 62 -3.14 0.31 0.51
N MET A 63 -1.83 0.05 0.53
CA MET A 63 -1.31 -1.30 0.37
C MET A 63 -1.71 -2.21 1.53
N ALA A 64 -1.60 -1.74 2.78
CA ALA A 64 -2.01 -2.52 3.94
C ALA A 64 -3.50 -2.90 3.89
N LEU A 65 -4.37 -1.94 3.55
CA LEU A 65 -5.80 -2.19 3.37
C LEU A 65 -6.09 -3.10 2.17
N HIS A 66 -5.29 -3.00 1.11
CA HIS A 66 -5.40 -3.88 -0.04
C HIS A 66 -5.11 -5.33 0.33
N LEU A 67 -3.99 -5.60 1.03
CA LEU A 67 -3.62 -6.93 1.51
C LEU A 67 -4.73 -7.56 2.35
N VAL A 68 -5.27 -6.82 3.32
CA VAL A 68 -6.39 -7.30 4.14
C VAL A 68 -7.63 -7.61 3.29
N SER A 69 -7.95 -6.73 2.35
CA SER A 69 -9.16 -6.87 1.53
C SER A 69 -9.10 -8.04 0.52
N THR A 70 -7.91 -8.49 0.14
CA THR A 70 -7.71 -9.61 -0.78
C THR A 70 -7.49 -10.93 -0.04
N GLU A 71 -6.87 -10.91 1.15
CA GLU A 71 -6.81 -12.07 2.05
C GLU A 71 -8.22 -12.58 2.39
N GLY A 72 -9.20 -11.69 2.64
CA GLY A 72 -10.59 -12.08 2.88
C GLY A 72 -11.32 -12.71 1.67
N LYS A 73 -10.84 -12.48 0.43
CA LYS A 73 -11.42 -13.07 -0.80
C LYS A 73 -10.72 -14.35 -1.24
N SER A 74 -9.49 -14.57 -0.78
CA SER A 74 -8.65 -15.71 -1.16
C SER A 74 -8.40 -16.71 -0.01
N GLY A 75 -8.89 -16.43 1.20
CA GLY A 75 -8.51 -17.12 2.42
C GLY A 75 -9.68 -17.59 3.29
N GLN A 76 -10.48 -18.56 2.80
CA GLN A 76 -10.86 -19.65 3.70
C GLN A 76 -9.60 -20.49 3.94
N GLY A 77 -8.78 -20.12 4.95
CA GLY A 77 -7.74 -21.02 5.45
C GLY A 77 -6.28 -20.56 5.40
N ILE A 78 -5.98 -19.26 5.53
CA ILE A 78 -4.61 -18.84 5.93
C ILE A 78 -4.72 -18.08 7.26
N VAL A 79 -5.11 -18.81 8.29
CA VAL A 79 -4.79 -18.46 9.67
C VAL A 79 -3.47 -19.17 9.95
N SER A 80 -2.40 -18.41 10.13
CA SER A 80 -1.06 -18.89 10.50
C SER A 80 -0.42 -19.92 9.57
N GLU A 81 0.27 -19.48 8.52
CA GLU A 81 1.42 -20.25 8.02
C GLU A 81 2.50 -19.28 7.53
N LYS A 82 3.62 -19.28 8.25
CA LYS A 82 4.95 -18.73 7.91
C LYS A 82 5.01 -17.48 7.02
N VAL A 83 5.58 -16.43 7.62
CA VAL A 83 6.43 -15.42 6.93
C VAL A 83 7.56 -16.15 6.19
N GLY A 84 7.24 -16.73 5.04
CA GLY A 84 8.06 -17.74 4.38
C GLY A 84 7.73 -17.82 2.90
N SER A 85 8.00 -16.72 2.18
CA SER A 85 8.28 -16.63 0.74
C SER A 85 7.88 -15.26 0.17
N LEU A 86 8.22 -14.18 0.89
CA LEU A 86 8.33 -12.85 0.26
C LEU A 86 9.54 -12.77 -0.71
N GLU A 87 10.21 -13.90 -0.95
CA GLU A 87 10.95 -14.18 -2.19
C GLU A 87 10.01 -14.77 -3.27
N ARG A 88 8.93 -14.08 -3.62
CA ARG A 88 8.30 -14.27 -4.93
C ARG A 88 8.71 -13.11 -5.80
N HIS A 89 9.87 -13.27 -6.44
CA HIS A 89 10.27 -12.61 -7.68
C HIS A 89 9.52 -11.29 -7.97
N TYR A 90 9.99 -10.19 -7.40
CA TYR A 90 9.70 -8.84 -7.88
C TYR A 90 10.40 -8.58 -9.23
N SER A 91 10.41 -9.57 -10.13
CA SER A 91 10.92 -9.43 -11.49
C SER A 91 9.84 -8.81 -12.36
N ALA A 92 9.94 -7.49 -12.50
CA ALA A 92 9.73 -6.76 -13.75
C ALA A 92 8.51 -7.18 -14.61
N SER A 93 7.31 -7.09 -14.04
CA SER A 93 6.09 -6.68 -14.76
C SER A 93 5.02 -6.49 -13.70
N VAL A 94 4.54 -5.25 -13.55
CA VAL A 94 3.44 -4.94 -12.65
C VAL A 94 2.24 -5.70 -13.19
N ASN A 95 1.91 -6.84 -12.59
CA ASN A 95 0.74 -7.62 -12.93
C ASN A 95 -0.47 -6.83 -12.41
N THR A 96 -0.85 -5.73 -13.08
CA THR A 96 -1.82 -4.73 -12.62
C THR A 96 -3.16 -5.31 -12.18
N ASP A 97 -3.45 -6.54 -12.60
CA ASP A 97 -4.65 -7.29 -12.25
C ASP A 97 -4.79 -7.54 -10.75
N TRP A 98 -3.68 -7.74 -10.01
CA TRP A 98 -3.77 -7.99 -8.57
C TRP A 98 -4.22 -6.73 -7.79
N LEU A 99 -3.70 -5.56 -8.17
CA LEU A 99 -4.07 -4.27 -7.58
C LEU A 99 -5.52 -3.87 -7.90
N ASN A 100 -6.13 -4.44 -8.94
CA ASN A 100 -7.55 -4.23 -9.24
C ASN A 100 -8.48 -5.01 -8.30
N GLY A 101 -7.95 -5.90 -7.45
CA GLY A 101 -8.73 -6.75 -6.54
C GLY A 101 -9.47 -6.02 -5.41
N SER A 102 -9.14 -4.75 -5.16
CA SER A 102 -9.89 -3.90 -4.21
C SER A 102 -9.77 -2.40 -4.50
N PRO A 103 -10.67 -1.56 -3.94
CA PRO A 103 -10.58 -0.11 -4.07
C PRO A 103 -9.24 0.47 -3.59
N TRP A 104 -8.65 -0.16 -2.57
CA TRP A 104 -7.37 0.25 -1.99
C TRP A 104 -6.20 -0.06 -2.92
N GLY A 105 -6.22 -1.20 -3.60
CA GLY A 105 -5.22 -1.52 -4.62
C GLY A 105 -5.30 -0.57 -5.82
N GLN A 106 -6.51 -0.13 -6.20
CA GLN A 106 -6.69 0.90 -7.22
C GLN A 106 -6.16 2.28 -6.76
N ALA A 107 -6.39 2.65 -5.50
CA ALA A 107 -5.84 3.88 -4.92
C ALA A 107 -4.30 3.84 -4.89
N TYR A 108 -3.73 2.71 -4.48
CA TYR A 108 -2.29 2.46 -4.54
C TYR A 108 -1.75 2.60 -5.97
N LEU A 109 -2.41 1.97 -6.95
CA LEU A 109 -2.01 2.05 -8.36
C LEU A 109 -2.05 3.48 -8.90
N ARG A 110 -3.02 4.30 -8.49
CA ARG A 110 -3.08 5.72 -8.85
C ARG A 110 -1.89 6.49 -8.30
N LEU A 111 -1.56 6.29 -7.02
CA LEU A 111 -0.36 6.89 -6.42
C LEU A 111 0.90 6.40 -7.15
N TYR A 112 0.99 5.11 -7.46
CA TYR A 112 2.16 4.51 -8.12
C TYR A 112 2.39 5.13 -9.50
N LYS A 113 1.33 5.29 -10.29
CA LYS A 113 1.42 5.93 -11.62
C LYS A 113 1.86 7.39 -11.55
N GLN A 114 1.55 8.09 -10.47
CA GLN A 114 1.84 9.52 -10.31
C GLN A 114 3.20 9.77 -9.66
N TYR A 115 3.59 8.96 -8.68
CA TYR A 115 4.71 9.22 -7.78
C TYR A 115 5.65 8.03 -7.57
N GLY A 116 5.25 6.81 -7.91
CA GLY A 116 6.06 5.59 -7.81
C GLY A 116 6.82 5.29 -9.10
N GLY A 117 7.60 4.20 -9.10
CA GLY A 117 8.23 3.66 -10.30
C GLY A 117 9.23 4.64 -10.95
N SER A 118 10.42 4.76 -10.35
CA SER A 118 11.50 5.62 -10.88
C SER A 118 11.91 5.21 -12.31
N ARG A 119 11.31 5.87 -13.32
CA ARG A 119 11.94 6.50 -14.51
C ARG A 119 10.84 7.17 -15.37
N LYS A 120 10.61 8.48 -15.13
CA LYS A 120 9.89 9.40 -16.02
C LYS A 120 8.42 9.06 -16.36
N SER A 121 7.49 9.46 -15.51
CA SER A 121 6.26 10.11 -16.01
C SER A 121 5.70 11.04 -14.95
N ARG A 122 6.15 12.30 -14.99
CA ARG A 122 5.51 13.38 -14.26
C ARG A 122 4.26 13.74 -15.07
N TYR A 123 3.09 13.24 -14.70
CA TYR A 123 1.85 13.85 -15.20
C TYR A 123 1.69 15.19 -14.49
N ALA A 124 2.38 16.22 -15.00
CA ALA A 124 2.02 17.59 -14.75
C ALA A 124 0.76 17.86 -15.57
N VAL A 125 -0.39 18.00 -14.90
CA VAL A 125 -1.57 18.56 -15.54
C VAL A 125 -1.28 20.05 -15.73
N VAL A 126 -0.91 20.44 -16.95
CA VAL A 126 -0.90 21.84 -17.36
C VAL A 126 -2.32 22.16 -17.82
N GLN A 127 -3.01 23.01 -17.06
CA GLN A 127 -4.24 23.64 -17.56
C GLN A 127 -3.84 24.67 -18.62
N HIS A 128 -4.46 24.58 -19.80
CA HIS A 128 -4.42 25.59 -20.86
C HIS A 128 -5.61 26.54 -20.71
#